data_AF-A0AAW2XW65-F1
#
_entry.id   AF-A0AAW2XW65-F1
#
_cell.length_a   1.000
_cell.length_b   1.000
_cell.length_c   1.000
_cell.angle_alpha   90.00
_cell.angle_beta   90.00
_cell.angle_gamma   90.00
#
_symmetry.space_group_name_H-M   'P 1'
#
loop_
_entity.id
_entity.type
_entity.pdbx_description
1 polymer ?
#
loop_
_entity_poly.entity_id
_entity_poly.type
_entity_poly.pdbx_seq_one_letter_code
_entity_poly.pdbx_strand_id
1 'polypeptide(L)'
;MKGGSHDLLRINTTTAAASSSSISIFPKLKKLEIRFCHFWEEWEDISEEQQNNTNISIFPCLEILRLLFCPQLKALPHRLLHKPSSLQLLDIHSNTCPCLYSLYNPETGQDPTLLSHIPRVDFAKLP
;
A
#
# COMPACT_ATOMS: atom_id res chain seq x y z
N MET A 1 -44.10 -7.80 -12.15
CA MET A 1 -44.43 -7.30 -10.79
C MET A 1 -43.76 -5.95 -10.62
N LYS A 2 -44.54 -4.91 -10.31
CA LYS A 2 -44.04 -3.58 -9.94
C LYS A 2 -43.42 -3.62 -8.54
N GLY A 3 -42.50 -2.67 -8.30
CA GLY A 3 -41.97 -2.31 -6.98
C GLY A 3 -40.45 -2.54 -6.91
N GLY A 4 -39.60 -1.59 -6.56
CA GLY A 4 -39.81 -0.26 -6.01
C GLY A 4 -38.51 0.56 -6.09
N SER A 5 -38.62 1.83 -5.72
CA SER A 5 -37.62 2.89 -5.81
C SER A 5 -36.22 2.51 -5.34
N HIS A 6 -35.23 2.83 -6.18
CA HIS A 6 -33.94 3.32 -5.70
C HIS A 6 -33.80 4.77 -6.18
N ASP A 7 -34.35 5.69 -5.39
CA ASP A 7 -33.98 7.10 -5.42
C ASP A 7 -32.48 7.19 -5.08
N LEU A 8 -31.63 7.11 -6.10
CA LEU A 8 -30.23 7.50 -5.97
C LEU A 8 -30.16 9.00 -6.23
N LEU A 9 -30.00 9.69 -5.11
CA LEU A 9 -29.82 11.12 -4.92
C LEU A 9 -29.26 11.84 -6.15
N ARG A 10 -30.12 12.65 -6.75
CA ARG A 10 -29.80 13.64 -7.76
C ARG A 10 -29.00 14.76 -7.11
N ILE A 11 -27.67 14.70 -7.19
CA ILE A 11 -26.80 15.79 -6.73
C ILE A 11 -26.86 16.91 -7.77
N ASN A 12 -27.60 17.97 -7.44
CA ASN A 12 -27.63 19.23 -8.17
C ASN A 12 -26.60 20.19 -7.55
N THR A 13 -25.38 20.22 -8.08
CA THR A 13 -24.41 21.24 -7.70
C THR A 13 -23.86 21.95 -8.92
N THR A 14 -24.38 23.16 -9.10
CA THR A 14 -23.79 24.32 -9.75
C THR A 14 -22.27 24.23 -9.88
N THR A 15 -21.79 24.47 -11.10
CA THR A 15 -20.40 24.70 -11.48
C THR A 15 -19.66 25.56 -10.45
N ALA A 16 -18.94 24.88 -9.56
CA ALA A 16 -17.82 25.43 -8.81
C ALA A 16 -16.60 24.63 -9.25
N ALA A 17 -15.54 25.33 -9.66
CA ALA A 17 -14.28 24.75 -10.09
C ALA A 17 -13.91 23.58 -9.18
N ALA A 18 -13.73 22.38 -9.78
CA ALA A 18 -13.29 21.20 -9.06
C ALA A 18 -11.94 21.52 -8.42
N SER A 19 -11.98 21.89 -7.15
CA SER A 19 -10.80 22.03 -6.32
C SER A 19 -10.34 20.60 -6.14
N SER A 20 -9.27 20.22 -6.85
CA SER A 20 -8.64 18.90 -6.74
C SER A 20 -8.13 18.73 -5.31
N SER A 21 -9.04 18.31 -4.44
CA SER A 21 -8.79 18.15 -3.02
C SER A 21 -8.15 16.78 -2.86
N SER A 22 -6.85 16.77 -2.55
CA SER A 22 -6.14 15.53 -2.27
C SER A 22 -6.67 14.92 -0.97
N ILE A 23 -7.23 13.71 -1.07
CA ILE A 23 -7.73 12.97 0.09
C ILE A 23 -6.57 12.16 0.65
N SER A 24 -6.06 12.57 1.81
CA SER A 24 -5.09 11.76 2.52
C SER A 24 -5.80 10.88 3.54
N ILE A 25 -5.77 9.57 3.34
CA ILE A 25 -6.08 8.60 4.39
C ILE A 25 -4.83 8.53 5.29
N PHE A 26 -5.02 8.40 6.60
CA PHE A 26 -3.92 8.34 7.58
C PHE A 26 -2.74 9.33 7.36
N PRO A 27 -2.99 10.65 7.25
CA PRO A 27 -1.98 11.64 6.85
C PRO A 27 -0.81 11.80 7.82
N LYS A 28 -0.91 11.25 9.02
CA LYS A 28 0.11 11.34 10.08
C LYS A 28 0.75 10.00 10.42
N LEU A 29 0.35 8.91 9.76
CA LEU A 29 0.85 7.58 10.09
C LEU A 29 2.28 7.43 9.58
N LYS A 30 3.23 7.42 10.52
CA LYS A 30 4.67 7.27 10.25
C LYS A 30 5.16 5.83 10.31
N LYS A 31 4.50 4.99 11.10
CA LYS A 31 4.89 3.60 11.28
C LYS A 31 3.67 2.70 11.09
N LEU A 32 3.84 1.69 10.23
CA LEU A 32 2.89 0.61 10.02
C LEU A 32 3.57 -0.71 10.31
N GLU A 33 2.89 -1.56 11.07
CA GLU A 33 3.39 -2.86 11.47
C GLU A 33 2.27 -3.87 11.32
N ILE A 34 2.46 -4.86 10.45
CA ILE A 34 1.48 -5.89 10.16
C ILE A 34 2.02 -7.23 10.66
N ARG A 35 1.24 -7.89 11.50
CA ARG A 35 1.61 -9.13 12.18
C ARG A 35 0.51 -10.17 12.05
N PHE A 36 0.90 -11.44 11.87
CA PHE A 36 0.03 -12.62 11.96
C PHE A 36 -1.11 -12.67 10.93
N CYS A 37 -0.93 -12.05 9.77
CA CYS A 37 -1.87 -12.08 8.64
C CYS A 37 -1.62 -13.32 7.77
N HIS A 38 -1.92 -14.50 8.30
CA HIS A 38 -1.57 -15.79 7.68
C HIS A 38 -2.19 -16.06 6.31
N PHE A 39 -3.38 -15.51 6.05
CA PHE A 39 -4.15 -15.73 4.82
C PHE A 39 -4.19 -14.50 3.91
N TRP A 40 -3.38 -13.48 4.21
CA TRP A 40 -3.39 -12.26 3.42
C TRP A 40 -2.46 -12.41 2.22
N GLU A 41 -3.04 -12.50 1.03
CA GLU A 41 -2.30 -12.75 -0.20
C GLU A 41 -1.93 -11.47 -0.96
N GLU A 42 -2.85 -10.52 -1.02
CA GLU A 42 -2.78 -9.35 -1.89
C GLU A 42 -2.97 -8.07 -1.09
N TRP A 43 -1.97 -7.19 -1.15
CA TRP A 43 -2.09 -5.84 -0.64
C TRP A 43 -2.57 -4.94 -1.77
N GLU A 44 -3.88 -4.68 -1.79
CA GLU A 44 -4.54 -3.92 -2.85
C GLU A 44 -3.87 -2.56 -3.10
N ASP A 45 -3.63 -2.30 -4.39
CA ASP A 45 -3.31 -0.98 -4.88
C ASP A 45 -4.60 -0.23 -5.27
N ILE A 46 -4.55 1.09 -5.25
CA ILE A 46 -5.59 1.90 -5.87
C ILE A 46 -5.28 1.85 -7.36
N SER A 47 -6.23 1.42 -8.20
CA SER A 47 -6.02 1.36 -9.65
C SER A 47 -5.63 2.71 -10.24
N GLU A 48 -4.93 2.68 -11.37
CA GLU A 48 -4.49 3.87 -12.12
C GLU A 48 -5.68 4.81 -12.45
N GLU A 49 -6.86 4.26 -12.74
CA GLU A 49 -8.08 5.02 -12.96
C GLU A 49 -8.50 5.84 -11.72
N GLN A 50 -8.48 5.23 -10.53
CA GLN A 50 -8.77 5.90 -9.28
C GLN A 50 -7.68 6.91 -8.93
N GLN A 51 -6.41 6.64 -9.23
CA GLN A 51 -5.32 7.59 -9.03
C GLN A 51 -5.46 8.85 -9.91
N ASN A 52 -5.94 8.67 -11.15
CA ASN A 52 -6.12 9.77 -12.11
C ASN A 52 -7.38 10.61 -11.80
N ASN A 53 -8.44 9.97 -11.28
CA ASN A 53 -9.71 10.65 -10.97
C ASN A 53 -9.78 11.16 -9.52
N THR A 54 -9.00 10.59 -8.61
CA THR A 54 -8.98 10.95 -7.19
C THR A 54 -7.55 11.01 -6.68
N ASN A 55 -7.15 12.18 -6.18
CA ASN A 55 -5.82 12.38 -5.61
C ASN A 55 -5.77 11.79 -4.18
N ILE A 56 -5.93 10.47 -4.07
CA ILE A 56 -5.95 9.73 -2.81
C ILE A 56 -4.55 9.29 -2.43
N SER A 57 -4.10 9.61 -1.22
CA SER A 57 -2.87 9.08 -0.63
C SER A 57 -3.18 8.37 0.68
N ILE A 58 -2.92 7.06 0.77
CA ILE A 58 -3.31 6.28 1.96
C ILE A 58 -2.32 6.43 3.13
N PHE A 59 -1.03 6.58 2.83
CA PHE A 59 0.01 6.70 3.86
C PHE A 59 1.10 7.69 3.42
N PRO A 60 0.77 8.97 3.19
CA PRO A 60 1.70 9.95 2.62
C PRO A 60 2.97 10.16 3.46
N CYS A 61 2.89 9.93 4.77
CA CYS A 61 3.99 10.13 5.72
C CYS A 61 4.56 8.83 6.28
N LEU A 62 4.32 7.67 5.65
CA LEU A 62 4.83 6.41 6.16
C LEU A 62 6.35 6.34 6.02
N GLU A 63 7.05 6.26 7.14
CA GLU A 63 8.50 6.20 7.23
C GLU A 63 8.99 4.76 7.51
N ILE A 64 8.20 3.96 8.23
CA ILE A 64 8.58 2.60 8.65
C ILE A 64 7.47 1.61 8.33
N LEU A 65 7.80 0.54 7.60
CA LEU A 65 6.94 -0.62 7.38
C LEU A 65 7.62 -1.87 7.94
N ARG A 66 6.91 -2.60 8.82
CA ARG A 66 7.36 -3.91 9.34
C ARG A 66 6.35 -5.01 9.04
N LEU A 67 6.84 -6.14 8.56
CA LEU A 67 6.03 -7.29 8.17
C LEU A 67 6.53 -8.57 8.85
N LEU A 68 5.66 -9.17 9.68
CA LEU A 68 5.94 -10.36 10.48
C LEU A 68 4.78 -11.35 10.36
N PHE A 69 5.04 -12.64 10.25
CA PHE A 69 3.99 -13.68 10.14
C PHE A 69 2.93 -13.37 9.07
N CYS A 70 3.38 -12.97 7.89
CA CYS A 70 2.56 -12.73 6.70
C CYS A 70 3.00 -13.69 5.57
N PRO A 71 2.84 -15.02 5.74
CA PRO A 71 3.45 -16.02 4.87
C PRO A 71 2.94 -16.03 3.44
N GLN A 72 1.71 -15.58 3.21
CA GLN A 72 1.06 -15.63 1.90
C GLN A 72 1.10 -14.30 1.14
N LEU A 73 1.58 -13.22 1.78
CA LEU A 73 1.57 -11.89 1.16
C LEU A 73 2.58 -11.84 0.03
N LYS A 74 2.11 -11.64 -1.20
CA LYS A 74 2.92 -11.82 -2.41
C LYS A 74 3.72 -10.59 -2.80
N ALA A 75 3.15 -9.40 -2.61
CA ALA A 75 3.77 -8.14 -3.00
C ALA A 75 3.30 -6.98 -2.11
N LEU A 76 4.09 -5.92 -2.08
CA LEU A 76 3.71 -4.61 -1.53
C LEU A 76 3.03 -3.77 -2.61
N PRO A 77 2.12 -2.85 -2.25
CA PRO A 77 1.48 -1.96 -3.20
C PRO A 77 2.52 -1.03 -3.83
N HIS A 78 2.38 -0.78 -5.13
CA HIS A 78 3.28 0.00 -5.96
C HIS A 78 3.53 1.40 -5.39
N ARG A 79 2.51 2.02 -4.78
CA ARG A 79 2.62 3.36 -4.17
C ARG A 79 3.60 3.44 -3.00
N LEU A 80 3.87 2.31 -2.33
CA LEU A 80 4.91 2.25 -1.28
C LEU A 80 6.31 2.04 -1.86
N LEU A 81 6.37 1.45 -3.07
CA LEU A 81 7.59 1.07 -3.79
C LEU A 81 8.01 2.08 -4.87
N HIS A 82 7.26 3.15 -5.08
CA HIS A 82 7.55 4.15 -6.11
C HIS A 82 7.44 5.56 -5.55
N LYS A 83 8.17 6.50 -6.17
CA LYS A 83 8.14 7.90 -5.76
C LYS A 83 6.81 8.55 -6.20
N PRO A 84 6.23 9.44 -5.37
CA PRO A 84 6.74 9.86 -4.05
C PRO A 84 6.34 8.87 -2.95
N SER A 85 7.35 8.33 -2.25
CA SER A 85 7.19 7.53 -1.03
C SER A 85 8.04 8.15 0.08
N SER A 86 7.50 8.22 1.29
CA SER A 86 8.21 8.69 2.49
C SER A 86 8.98 7.57 3.19
N LEU A 87 8.91 6.34 2.66
CA LEU A 87 9.42 5.15 3.33
C LEU A 87 10.94 5.20 3.48
N GLN A 88 11.40 5.13 4.73
CA GLN A 88 12.82 5.16 5.10
C GLN A 88 13.34 3.76 5.46
N LEU A 89 12.48 2.95 6.08
CA LEU A 89 12.79 1.60 6.53
C LEU A 89 11.69 0.62 6.10
N LEU A 90 12.10 -0.41 5.36
CA LEU A 90 11.31 -1.61 5.11
C LEU A 90 11.95 -2.80 5.84
N ASP A 91 11.22 -3.40 6.76
CA ASP A 91 11.66 -4.56 7.55
C ASP A 91 10.76 -5.76 7.24
N ILE A 92 11.30 -6.72 6.49
CA ILE A 92 10.61 -7.94 6.07
C ILE A 92 11.24 -9.12 6.79
N HIS A 93 10.48 -9.77 7.65
CA HIS A 93 11.01 -10.91 8.36
C HIS A 93 11.06 -12.18 7.49
N SER A 94 12.26 -12.58 7.10
CA SER A 94 12.51 -13.57 6.05
C SER A 94 11.83 -14.93 6.29
N ASN A 95 11.92 -15.48 7.50
CA ASN A 95 11.33 -16.80 7.83
C ASN A 95 9.80 -16.79 7.90
N THR A 96 9.17 -15.63 8.13
CA THR A 96 7.72 -15.56 8.33
C THR A 96 6.97 -14.83 7.22
N CYS A 97 7.71 -14.22 6.30
CA CYS A 97 7.21 -13.56 5.09
C CYS A 97 7.94 -14.10 3.84
N PRO A 98 7.97 -15.45 3.63
CA PRO A 98 8.76 -16.08 2.57
C PRO A 98 8.43 -15.59 1.15
N CYS A 99 7.17 -15.27 0.84
CA CYS A 99 6.79 -14.76 -0.48
C CYS A 99 7.46 -13.41 -0.77
N LEU A 100 7.37 -12.45 0.16
CA LEU A 100 8.04 -11.15 0.02
C LEU A 100 9.56 -11.26 0.03
N TYR A 101 10.12 -12.12 0.89
CA TYR A 101 11.56 -12.37 0.89
C TYR A 101 12.02 -12.91 -0.46
N SER A 102 11.32 -13.90 -1.02
CA SER A 102 11.64 -14.49 -2.33
C SER A 102 11.48 -13.50 -3.48
N LEU A 103 10.61 -12.49 -3.34
CA LEU A 103 10.42 -11.46 -4.35
C LEU A 103 11.52 -10.39 -4.30
N TYR A 104 11.82 -9.88 -3.11
CA TYR A 104 12.64 -8.68 -2.93
C TYR A 104 14.06 -8.90 -2.44
N ASN A 105 14.44 -10.11 -2.04
CA ASN A 105 15.79 -10.41 -1.55
C ASN A 105 16.86 -9.99 -2.59
N PRO A 106 17.90 -9.23 -2.23
CA PRO A 106 18.92 -8.80 -3.19
C PRO A 106 19.73 -9.94 -3.83
N GLU A 107 19.87 -11.10 -3.16
CA GLU A 107 20.70 -12.20 -3.67
C GLU A 107 19.95 -13.12 -4.65
N THR A 108 18.65 -13.31 -4.44
CA THR A 108 17.86 -14.33 -5.16
C THR A 108 16.47 -13.85 -5.58
N GLY A 109 16.16 -12.58 -5.34
CA GLY A 109 14.84 -12.00 -5.58
C GLY A 109 14.51 -11.92 -7.06
N GLN A 110 13.22 -12.07 -7.39
CA GLN A 110 12.75 -11.89 -8.76
C GLN A 110 12.83 -10.43 -9.21
N ASP A 111 12.57 -9.48 -8.30
CA ASP A 111 12.64 -8.06 -8.62
C ASP A 111 13.15 -7.22 -7.42
N PRO A 112 14.46 -7.33 -7.12
CA PRO A 112 15.07 -6.55 -6.03
C PRO A 112 15.16 -5.06 -6.35
N THR A 113 15.04 -4.67 -7.62
CA THR A 113 15.20 -3.28 -8.07
C THR A 113 14.07 -2.36 -7.60
N LEU A 114 12.90 -2.93 -7.31
CA LEU A 114 11.74 -2.22 -6.75
C LEU A 114 12.06 -1.53 -5.41
N LEU A 115 13.01 -2.05 -4.64
CA LEU A 115 13.37 -1.48 -3.34
C LEU A 115 14.53 -0.47 -3.42
N SER A 116 15.12 -0.24 -4.59
CA SER A 116 16.35 0.54 -4.77
C SER A 116 16.29 1.98 -4.27
N HIS A 117 15.09 2.56 -4.21
CA HIS A 117 14.86 3.93 -3.75
C HIS A 117 14.62 4.02 -2.23
N ILE A 118 14.42 2.89 -1.53
CA ILE A 118 14.20 2.85 -0.08
C ILE A 118 15.57 2.88 0.61
N PRO A 119 15.85 3.87 1.48
CA PRO A 119 17.17 4.04 2.09
C PRO A 119 17.67 2.83 2.89
N ARG A 120 16.76 2.11 3.54
CA ARG A 120 17.10 0.92 4.33
C ARG A 120 16.05 -0.18 4.15
N VAL A 121 16.55 -1.36 3.82
CA VAL A 121 15.77 -2.59 3.73
C VAL A 121 16.45 -3.65 4.57
N ASP A 122 15.74 -4.15 5.58
CA ASP A 122 16.24 -5.20 6.46
C ASP A 122 15.44 -6.49 6.21
N PHE A 123 16.16 -7.61 6.08
CA PHE A 123 15.57 -8.94 6.04
C PHE A 123 15.92 -9.67 7.34
N ALA A 124 15.24 -9.31 8.42
CA ALA A 124 15.52 -9.88 9.74
C ALA A 124 15.29 -11.40 9.75
N LYS A 125 16.01 -12.08 10.65
CA LYS A 125 15.73 -13.44 11.11
C LYS A 125 15.36 -13.35 12.59
N LEU A 126 14.26 -13.97 12.97
CA LEU A 126 13.84 -14.15 14.35
C LEU A 126 14.85 -15.14 14.93
N PRO A 127 15.36 -14.87 16.14
CA PRO A 127 16.22 -15.80 16.84
C PRO A 127 15.55 -17.15 17.08
#